data_AF-A0A5C9BW09-F1
#
_entry.id   AF-A0A5C9BW09-F1
#
_cell.length_a   1.000
_cell.length_b   1.000
_cell.length_c   1.000
_cell.angle_alpha   90.00
_cell.angle_beta   90.00
_cell.angle_gamma   90.00
#
_symmetry.space_group_name_H-M   'P 1'
#
loop_
_entity.id
_entity.type
_entity.pdbx_description
1 polymer ?
#
loop_
_entity_poly.entity_id
_entity_poly.type
_entity_poly.pdbx_seq_one_letter_code
_entity_poly.pdbx_strand_id
1 'polypeptide(L)'
;MLRIFIATATLISLIAPASAEIYKCRLPDGKTEITNVPCPTGSGTVTVRPDERVSEAARRAAEQDVERMRSYVEKREAVQRAEEAAEREERVASQRQQNTASRAPRQTGNTDECLRNIESMVLEASQRAQMEAECRNLVSPQPVYAPVGVPAYPQRQHLHPQPMPAPVPKVEPPSAPTIAIQPLKK
;
A
#
# COMPACT_ATOMS: atom_id res chain seq x y z
N MET A 1 -34.48 -77.09 21.72
CA MET A 1 -34.25 -75.78 21.07
C MET A 1 -34.47 -74.60 22.02
N LEU A 2 -35.65 -74.45 22.66
CA LEU A 2 -35.97 -73.28 23.52
C LEU A 2 -35.02 -73.08 24.71
N ARG A 3 -34.54 -74.16 25.35
CA ARG A 3 -33.62 -74.08 26.51
C ARG A 3 -32.21 -73.58 26.14
N ILE A 4 -31.77 -73.80 24.90
CA ILE A 4 -30.47 -73.31 24.41
C ILE A 4 -30.56 -71.80 24.16
N PHE A 5 -31.66 -71.33 23.58
CA PHE A 5 -31.91 -69.90 23.38
C PHE A 5 -32.00 -69.11 24.70
N ILE A 6 -32.58 -69.70 25.76
CA ILE A 6 -32.63 -69.07 27.08
C ILE A 6 -31.23 -68.98 27.70
N ALA A 7 -30.41 -70.04 27.57
CA ALA A 7 -29.04 -70.05 28.08
C ALA A 7 -28.11 -69.08 27.33
N THR A 8 -28.31 -68.88 26.02
CA THR A 8 -27.55 -67.88 25.24
C THR A 8 -28.02 -66.46 25.53
N ALA A 9 -29.32 -66.25 25.79
CA ALA A 9 -29.86 -64.93 26.11
C ALA A 9 -29.41 -64.44 27.49
N THR A 10 -29.30 -65.32 28.49
CA THR A 10 -28.79 -64.94 29.83
C THR A 10 -27.29 -64.68 29.86
N LEU A 11 -26.50 -65.33 28.99
CA LEU A 11 -25.05 -65.10 28.92
C LEU A 11 -24.68 -63.74 28.32
N ILE A 12 -25.52 -63.20 27.43
CA ILE A 12 -25.27 -61.89 26.77
C ILE A 12 -25.61 -60.71 27.71
N SER A 13 -26.50 -60.90 28.68
CA SER A 13 -26.91 -59.83 29.62
C SER A 13 -25.88 -59.49 30.71
N LEU A 14 -24.76 -60.21 30.82
CA LEU A 14 -23.72 -59.95 31.84
C LEU A 14 -22.60 -59.01 31.40
N ILE A 15 -22.64 -58.47 30.18
CA ILE A 15 -21.65 -57.48 29.73
C ILE A 15 -22.13 -56.10 30.22
N ALA A 16 -21.95 -55.84 31.51
CA ALA A 16 -22.06 -54.49 32.04
C ALA A 16 -20.94 -53.63 31.42
N PRO A 17 -21.23 -52.42 30.92
CA PRO A 17 -20.18 -51.51 30.50
C PRO A 17 -19.42 -51.11 31.76
N ALA A 18 -18.22 -51.66 31.94
CA ALA A 18 -17.26 -51.10 32.87
C ALA A 18 -16.81 -49.76 32.30
N SER A 19 -17.60 -48.70 32.54
CA SER A 19 -17.13 -47.33 32.40
C SER A 19 -16.01 -47.15 33.41
N ALA A 20 -14.78 -47.44 32.99
CA ALA A 20 -13.60 -47.19 33.80
C ALA A 20 -13.46 -45.67 33.95
N GLU A 21 -14.08 -45.13 34.98
CA GLU A 21 -13.85 -43.76 35.40
C GLU A 21 -12.40 -43.67 35.88
N ILE A 22 -11.59 -42.94 35.13
CA ILE A 22 -10.18 -42.72 35.46
C ILE A 22 -10.11 -41.48 36.35
N TYR A 23 -9.72 -41.65 37.60
CA TYR A 23 -9.61 -40.59 38.59
C TYR A 23 -8.17 -40.12 38.72
N LYS A 24 -7.96 -38.80 38.82
CA LYS A 24 -6.67 -38.20 39.15
C LYS A 24 -6.63 -37.85 40.64
N CYS A 25 -5.96 -38.66 41.43
CA CYS A 25 -5.91 -38.54 42.89
C CYS A 25 -4.64 -37.84 43.35
N ARG A 26 -4.76 -36.87 44.27
CA ARG A 26 -3.61 -36.28 44.99
C ARG A 26 -3.24 -37.15 46.18
N LEU A 27 -2.04 -37.72 46.17
CA LEU A 27 -1.52 -38.45 47.31
C LEU A 27 -1.07 -37.48 48.41
N PRO A 28 -1.00 -37.93 49.68
CA PRO A 28 -0.56 -37.11 50.81
C PRO A 28 0.90 -36.65 50.70
N ASP A 29 1.72 -37.29 49.87
CA ASP A 29 3.09 -36.90 49.54
C ASP A 29 3.17 -35.79 48.47
N GLY A 30 2.02 -35.31 47.99
CA GLY A 30 1.89 -34.25 46.99
C GLY A 30 1.92 -34.73 45.53
N LYS A 31 2.15 -36.04 45.29
CA LYS A 31 2.14 -36.63 43.94
C LYS A 31 0.71 -36.80 43.42
N THR A 32 0.57 -36.92 42.10
CA THR A 32 -0.72 -37.25 41.49
C THR A 32 -0.64 -38.58 40.77
N GLU A 33 -1.52 -39.51 41.14
CA GLU A 33 -1.66 -40.81 40.49
C GLU A 33 -2.97 -40.90 39.73
N ILE A 34 -2.94 -41.68 38.66
CA ILE A 34 -4.10 -41.95 37.82
C ILE A 34 -4.59 -43.35 38.21
N THR A 35 -5.76 -43.42 38.85
CA THR A 35 -6.33 -44.66 39.36
C THR A 35 -7.68 -44.93 38.71
N ASN A 36 -7.99 -46.21 38.50
CA ASN A 36 -9.30 -46.67 38.04
C ASN A 36 -10.28 -46.90 39.21
N VAL A 37 -9.88 -46.53 40.43
CA VAL A 37 -10.69 -46.55 41.65
C VAL A 37 -10.86 -45.13 42.18
N PRO A 38 -12.01 -44.79 42.78
CA PRO A 38 -12.24 -43.47 43.37
C PRO A 38 -11.14 -43.13 44.38
N CYS A 39 -10.79 -41.84 44.46
CA CYS A 39 -9.74 -41.40 45.38
C CYS A 39 -10.09 -41.75 46.84
N PRO A 40 -9.14 -42.29 47.61
CA PRO A 40 -9.39 -42.63 49.01
C PRO A 40 -9.78 -41.39 49.81
N THR A 41 -10.62 -41.57 50.83
CA THR A 41 -11.15 -40.48 51.65
C THR A 41 -10.01 -39.62 52.22
N GLY A 42 -9.88 -38.37 51.77
CA GLY A 42 -8.78 -37.46 52.13
C GLY A 42 -7.84 -37.09 50.96
N SER A 43 -7.95 -37.78 49.82
CA SER A 43 -7.29 -37.43 48.56
C SER A 43 -8.25 -36.64 47.66
N GLY A 44 -7.91 -35.39 47.36
CA GLY A 44 -8.72 -34.56 46.46
C GLY A 44 -8.60 -35.03 45.01
N THR A 45 -9.73 -35.19 44.32
CA THR A 45 -9.77 -35.32 42.86
C THR A 45 -9.27 -34.02 42.24
N VAL A 46 -8.12 -34.07 41.54
CA VAL A 46 -7.62 -32.90 40.82
C VAL A 46 -8.37 -32.81 39.50
N THR A 47 -9.37 -31.94 39.45
CA THR A 47 -9.93 -31.52 38.17
C THR A 47 -8.80 -30.87 37.38
N VAL A 48 -8.40 -31.53 36.29
CA VAL A 48 -7.53 -30.91 35.29
C VAL A 48 -8.27 -29.68 34.82
N ARG A 49 -7.71 -28.51 35.15
CA ARG A 49 -8.09 -27.14 34.76
C ARG A 49 -9.53 -27.04 34.21
N PRO A 50 -10.47 -26.41 34.94
CA PRO A 50 -11.80 -26.15 34.40
C PRO A 50 -11.68 -25.60 32.99
N ASP A 51 -12.34 -26.21 32.01
CA ASP A 51 -12.51 -25.61 30.69
C ASP A 51 -13.12 -24.24 30.92
N GLU A 52 -12.30 -23.20 30.82
CA GLU A 52 -12.76 -21.83 30.93
C GLU A 52 -13.60 -21.58 29.69
N ARG A 53 -14.91 -21.80 29.83
CA ARG A 53 -15.88 -21.66 28.76
C ARG A 53 -15.94 -20.19 28.37
N VAL A 54 -15.14 -19.84 27.37
CA VAL A 54 -15.20 -18.52 26.74
C VAL A 54 -16.65 -18.28 26.33
N SER A 55 -17.23 -17.20 26.84
CA SER A 55 -18.60 -16.87 26.49
C SER A 55 -18.70 -16.58 24.99
N GLU A 56 -19.83 -16.93 24.38
CA GLU A 56 -20.10 -16.63 22.97
C GLU A 56 -19.93 -15.13 22.66
N ALA A 57 -20.24 -14.27 23.64
CA ALA A 57 -20.01 -12.82 23.52
C ALA A 57 -18.52 -12.46 23.45
N ALA A 58 -17.68 -13.08 24.29
CA ALA A 58 -16.23 -12.86 24.25
C ALA A 58 -15.62 -13.37 22.94
N ARG A 59 -16.12 -14.51 22.42
CA ARG A 59 -15.69 -15.03 21.11
C ARG A 59 -15.99 -14.05 19.97
N ARG A 60 -17.23 -13.56 19.89
CA ARG A 60 -17.63 -12.58 18.86
C ARG A 60 -16.87 -11.26 18.97
N ALA A 61 -16.62 -10.79 20.20
CA ALA A 61 -15.83 -9.58 20.41
C ALA A 61 -14.39 -9.74 19.89
N ALA A 62 -13.78 -10.89 20.14
CA ALA A 62 -12.45 -11.21 19.62
C ALA A 62 -12.42 -11.30 18.08
N GLU A 63 -13.42 -11.93 17.47
CA GLU A 63 -13.55 -12.00 16.01
C GLU A 63 -13.68 -10.60 15.37
N GLN A 64 -14.52 -9.74 15.95
CA GLN A 64 -14.65 -8.36 15.49
C GLN A 64 -13.37 -7.55 15.65
N ASP A 65 -12.60 -7.80 16.71
CA ASP A 65 -11.35 -7.10 16.94
C ASP A 65 -10.28 -7.49 15.92
N VAL A 66 -10.18 -8.78 15.62
CA VAL A 66 -9.32 -9.29 14.54
C VAL A 66 -9.70 -8.66 13.20
N GLU A 67 -10.99 -8.53 12.90
CA GLU A 67 -11.46 -7.90 11.67
C GLU A 67 -11.08 -6.40 11.61
N ARG A 68 -11.22 -5.67 12.73
CA ARG A 68 -10.75 -4.28 12.82
C ARG A 68 -9.26 -4.18 12.59
N MET A 69 -8.47 -5.04 13.21
CA MET A 69 -7.01 -5.06 13.02
C MET A 69 -6.63 -5.35 11.56
N ARG A 70 -7.28 -6.33 10.92
CA ARG A 70 -7.05 -6.67 9.51
C ARG A 70 -7.33 -5.48 8.60
N SER A 71 -8.51 -4.86 8.74
CA SER A 71 -8.87 -3.70 7.93
C SER A 71 -7.95 -2.50 8.15
N TYR A 72 -7.41 -2.33 9.36
CA TYR A 72 -6.42 -1.29 9.64
C TYR A 72 -5.08 -1.57 8.93
N VAL A 73 -4.59 -2.81 8.98
CA VAL A 73 -3.35 -3.22 8.30
C VAL A 73 -3.49 -3.12 6.79
N GLU A 74 -4.58 -3.62 6.22
CA GLU A 74 -4.83 -3.55 4.77
C GLU A 74 -4.83 -2.11 4.26
N LYS A 75 -5.47 -1.18 4.99
CA LYS A 75 -5.44 0.25 4.63
C LYS A 75 -4.03 0.82 4.67
N ARG A 76 -3.23 0.47 5.69
CA ARG A 76 -1.84 0.93 5.82
C ARG A 76 -0.98 0.39 4.69
N GLU A 77 -1.08 -0.89 4.39
CA GLU A 77 -0.35 -1.53 3.29
C GLU A 77 -0.77 -0.98 1.93
N ALA A 78 -2.06 -0.67 1.74
CA ALA A 78 -2.54 -0.05 0.52
C ALA A 78 -1.95 1.34 0.30
N VAL A 79 -1.88 2.17 1.35
CA VAL A 79 -1.23 3.49 1.30
C VAL A 79 0.27 3.32 1.00
N GLN A 80 0.96 2.44 1.72
CA GLN A 80 2.38 2.20 1.51
C GLN A 80 2.67 1.72 0.08
N ARG A 81 1.86 0.79 -0.44
CA ARG A 81 2.01 0.31 -1.83
C ARG A 81 1.78 1.41 -2.85
N ALA A 82 0.84 2.32 -2.59
CA ALA A 82 0.59 3.47 -3.46
C ALA A 82 1.75 4.47 -3.44
N GLU A 83 2.32 4.74 -2.26
CA GLU A 83 3.50 5.59 -2.10
C GLU A 83 4.74 4.99 -2.78
N GLU A 84 5.00 3.69 -2.60
CA GLU A 84 6.10 3.00 -3.27
C GLU A 84 5.93 2.97 -4.80
N ALA A 85 4.69 2.85 -5.29
CA ALA A 85 4.40 2.93 -6.71
C ALA A 85 4.67 4.34 -7.26
N ALA A 86 4.22 5.38 -6.56
CA ALA A 86 4.48 6.77 -6.93
C ALA A 86 5.98 7.09 -6.90
N GLU A 87 6.71 6.67 -5.86
CA GLU A 87 8.16 6.86 -5.77
C GLU A 87 8.89 6.14 -6.92
N ARG A 88 8.44 4.94 -7.30
CA ARG A 88 9.00 4.24 -8.45
C ARG A 88 8.77 5.01 -9.75
N GLU A 89 7.59 5.56 -9.95
CA GLU A 89 7.28 6.39 -11.12
C GLU A 89 8.14 7.66 -11.15
N GLU A 90 8.32 8.33 -10.01
CA GLU A 90 9.21 9.49 -9.89
C GLU A 90 10.67 9.13 -10.16
N ARG A 91 11.16 7.99 -9.66
CA ARG A 91 12.51 7.48 -9.96
C ARG A 91 12.70 7.19 -11.45
N VAL A 92 11.70 6.60 -12.11
CA VAL A 92 11.75 6.35 -13.55
C VAL A 92 11.67 7.66 -14.33
N ALA A 93 10.82 8.62 -13.92
CA ALA A 93 10.70 9.93 -14.56
C ALA A 93 11.98 10.76 -14.43
N SER A 94 12.57 10.79 -13.23
CA SER A 94 13.85 11.46 -12.96
C SER A 94 15.01 10.78 -13.69
N GLN A 95 15.08 9.45 -13.76
CA GLN A 95 16.04 8.76 -14.62
C GLN A 95 15.84 9.08 -16.10
N ARG A 96 14.60 9.17 -16.58
CA ARG A 96 14.33 9.61 -17.96
C ARG A 96 14.82 11.04 -18.18
N GLN A 97 14.55 11.96 -17.25
CA GLN A 97 15.02 13.34 -17.32
C GLN A 97 16.55 13.43 -17.29
N GLN A 98 17.21 12.69 -16.41
CA GLN A 98 18.67 12.60 -16.37
C GLN A 98 19.21 11.99 -17.66
N ASN A 99 18.63 10.89 -18.16
CA ASN A 99 19.04 10.32 -19.45
C ASN A 99 18.79 11.28 -20.62
N THR A 100 17.75 12.13 -20.60
CA THR A 100 17.54 13.17 -21.62
C THR A 100 18.41 14.41 -21.42
N ALA A 101 18.93 14.66 -20.22
CA ALA A 101 19.85 15.77 -19.94
C ALA A 101 21.32 15.35 -20.22
N SER A 102 21.68 14.11 -19.88
CA SER A 102 22.96 13.46 -20.20
C SER A 102 23.05 13.06 -21.66
N ARG A 103 21.91 12.72 -22.29
CA ARG A 103 21.78 12.80 -23.74
C ARG A 103 21.66 14.27 -24.07
N ALA A 104 22.79 14.97 -24.04
CA ALA A 104 22.94 16.24 -24.75
C ALA A 104 22.15 16.11 -26.06
N PRO A 105 21.35 17.13 -26.45
CA PRO A 105 20.62 17.07 -27.71
C PRO A 105 21.62 16.52 -28.71
N ARG A 106 21.27 15.44 -29.44
CA ARG A 106 22.12 14.95 -30.53
C ARG A 106 22.27 16.19 -31.42
N GLN A 107 23.33 16.94 -31.17
CA GLN A 107 23.52 18.28 -31.70
C GLN A 107 23.74 17.97 -33.15
N THR A 108 22.70 18.28 -33.91
CA THR A 108 22.76 18.27 -35.34
C THR A 108 23.91 19.19 -35.73
N GLY A 109 25.05 18.61 -36.10
CA GLY A 109 26.17 19.34 -36.69
C GLY A 109 27.52 18.98 -36.07
N ASN A 110 28.45 18.57 -36.93
CA ASN A 110 29.86 18.34 -36.70
C ASN A 110 30.29 17.11 -35.89
N THR A 111 30.79 16.14 -36.64
CA THR A 111 31.65 15.03 -36.23
C THR A 111 32.74 15.46 -35.23
N ASP A 112 33.38 16.62 -35.46
CA ASP A 112 34.49 17.11 -34.62
C ASP A 112 34.08 17.46 -33.20
N GLU A 113 32.87 18.00 -33.02
CA GLU A 113 32.35 18.35 -31.69
C GLU A 113 31.97 17.10 -30.90
N CYS A 114 31.44 16.10 -31.61
CA CYS A 114 31.17 14.76 -31.06
C CYS A 114 32.45 14.09 -30.57
N LEU A 115 33.54 14.12 -31.36
CA LEU A 115 34.82 13.54 -30.99
C LEU A 115 35.46 14.25 -29.78
N ARG A 116 35.41 15.58 -29.71
CA ARG A 116 35.91 16.35 -28.55
C ARG A 116 35.17 16.02 -27.26
N ASN A 117 33.86 15.77 -27.33
CA ASN A 117 33.08 15.40 -26.15
C ASN A 117 33.51 14.02 -25.63
N ILE A 118 33.74 13.06 -26.53
CA ILE A 118 34.25 11.72 -26.16
C ILE A 118 35.62 11.79 -25.46
N GLU A 119 36.52 12.64 -25.94
CA GLU A 119 37.83 12.84 -25.30
C GLU A 119 37.73 13.37 -23.86
N SER A 120 36.66 14.11 -23.55
CA SER A 120 36.42 14.65 -22.21
C SER A 120 35.81 13.64 -21.22
N MET A 121 35.32 12.50 -21.70
CA MET A 121 34.71 11.45 -20.89
C MET A 121 35.73 10.37 -20.50
N VAL A 122 35.67 9.90 -19.25
CA VAL A 122 36.49 8.77 -18.77
C VAL A 122 35.78 7.46 -19.15
N LEU A 123 36.09 6.95 -20.34
CA LEU A 123 35.48 5.73 -20.89
C LEU A 123 36.52 4.61 -21.02
N GLU A 124 36.06 3.36 -20.91
CA GLU A 124 36.88 2.18 -21.23
C GLU A 124 37.19 2.13 -22.74
N ALA A 125 38.34 1.57 -23.12
CA ALA A 125 38.85 1.63 -24.50
C ALA A 125 37.85 1.08 -25.56
N SER A 126 37.12 0.01 -25.21
CA SER A 126 36.10 -0.59 -26.09
C SER A 126 34.88 0.31 -26.28
N GLN A 127 34.42 0.93 -25.19
CA GLN A 127 33.28 1.83 -25.17
C GLN A 127 33.59 3.13 -25.91
N ARG A 128 34.81 3.66 -25.72
CA ARG A 128 35.33 4.80 -26.45
C ARG A 128 35.34 4.56 -27.96
N ALA A 129 35.88 3.42 -28.40
CA ALA A 129 35.94 3.09 -29.83
C ALA A 129 34.55 2.97 -30.47
N GLN A 130 33.56 2.41 -29.76
CA GLN A 130 32.18 2.34 -30.24
C GLN A 130 31.55 3.73 -30.40
N MET A 131 31.71 4.60 -29.41
CA MET A 131 31.15 5.95 -29.47
C MET A 131 31.84 6.81 -30.54
N GLU A 132 33.16 6.67 -30.74
CA GLU A 132 33.89 7.37 -31.81
C GLU A 132 33.40 6.92 -33.20
N ALA A 133 33.10 5.64 -33.38
CA ALA A 133 32.52 5.11 -34.61
C ALA A 133 31.09 5.63 -34.85
N GLU A 134 30.27 5.76 -33.80
CA GLU A 134 28.93 6.37 -33.91
C GLU A 134 29.04 7.84 -34.32
N CYS A 135 29.99 8.60 -33.75
CA CYS A 135 30.24 9.98 -34.15
C CYS A 135 30.61 10.10 -35.64
N ARG A 136 31.48 9.23 -36.15
CA ARG A 136 31.90 9.25 -37.57
C ARG A 136 30.77 8.93 -38.55
N ASN A 137 29.70 8.29 -38.08
CA ASN A 137 28.52 7.98 -38.88
C ASN A 137 27.45 9.08 -38.84
N LEU A 138 27.68 10.19 -38.13
CA LEU A 138 26.80 11.35 -38.17
C LEU A 138 26.87 11.99 -39.55
N VAL A 139 25.77 11.95 -40.29
CA VAL A 139 25.62 12.70 -41.55
C VAL A 139 25.61 14.18 -41.20
N SER A 140 26.63 14.91 -41.66
CA SER A 140 26.65 16.38 -41.56
C SER A 140 25.52 16.94 -42.43
N PRO A 141 24.52 17.63 -41.87
CA PRO A 141 23.59 18.37 -42.70
C PRO A 141 24.37 19.49 -43.40
N GLN A 142 24.25 19.58 -44.72
CA GLN A 142 24.67 20.77 -45.44
C GLN A 142 23.90 21.97 -44.86
N PRO A 143 24.57 23.08 -44.53
CA PRO A 143 23.87 24.29 -44.14
C PRO A 143 23.16 24.85 -45.37
N VAL A 144 21.92 24.42 -45.59
CA VAL A 144 21.02 25.10 -46.52
C VAL A 144 20.67 26.42 -45.84
N TYR A 145 21.18 27.52 -46.40
CA TYR A 145 20.82 28.88 -46.02
C TYR A 145 19.33 29.08 -46.35
N ALA A 146 18.44 28.70 -45.44
CA ALA A 146 17.05 29.09 -45.52
C ALA A 146 16.96 30.54 -45.02
N PRO A 147 16.46 31.50 -45.84
CA PRO A 147 16.24 32.86 -45.35
C PRO A 147 15.21 32.80 -44.22
N VAL A 148 15.66 33.11 -43.00
CA VAL A 148 14.78 33.26 -41.85
C VAL A 148 13.94 34.51 -42.11
N GLY A 149 12.66 34.32 -42.43
CA GLY A 149 11.69 35.40 -42.50
C GLY A 149 11.56 36.05 -41.13
N VAL A 150 12.14 37.24 -40.97
CA VAL A 150 11.98 38.04 -39.77
C VAL A 150 10.50 38.43 -39.66
N PRO A 151 9.82 38.19 -38.53
CA PRO A 151 8.45 38.68 -38.36
C PRO A 151 8.48 40.21 -38.38
N ALA A 152 7.81 40.80 -39.36
CA ALA A 152 7.55 42.23 -39.39
C ALA A 152 6.65 42.58 -38.21
N TYR A 153 7.22 43.19 -37.18
CA TYR A 153 6.43 43.83 -36.14
C TYR A 153 5.59 44.94 -36.78
N PRO A 154 4.28 45.04 -36.48
CA PRO A 154 3.49 46.16 -36.95
C PRO A 154 4.05 47.45 -36.37
N GLN A 155 4.50 48.33 -37.27
CA GLN A 155 4.76 49.75 -36.99
C GLN A 155 3.52 50.32 -36.27
N ARG A 156 3.70 50.81 -35.04
CA ARG A 156 2.65 51.54 -34.33
C ARG A 156 2.32 52.79 -35.14
N GLN A 157 1.15 52.79 -35.79
CA GLN A 157 0.55 54.01 -36.27
C GLN A 157 0.26 54.89 -35.05
N HIS A 158 0.91 56.06 -35.00
CA HIS A 158 0.55 57.11 -34.06
C HIS A 158 -0.84 57.63 -34.43
N LEU A 159 -1.88 57.06 -33.83
CA LEU A 159 -3.23 57.62 -33.87
C LEU A 159 -3.25 58.90 -33.05
N HIS A 160 -3.69 59.99 -33.70
CA HIS A 160 -4.03 61.26 -33.08
C HIS A 160 -5.03 61.06 -31.92
N PRO A 161 -4.90 61.78 -30.79
CA PRO A 161 -5.88 61.73 -29.72
C PRO A 161 -7.22 62.33 -30.19
N GLN A 162 -8.29 61.54 -30.12
CA GLN A 162 -9.66 62.04 -30.20
C GLN A 162 -10.06 62.73 -28.88
N PRO A 163 -10.91 63.78 -28.90
CA PRO A 163 -11.41 64.43 -27.70
C PRO A 163 -12.25 63.46 -26.84
N MET A 164 -12.04 63.48 -25.52
CA MET A 164 -12.73 62.60 -24.57
C MET A 164 -14.25 62.89 -24.50
N PRO A 165 -15.11 61.86 -24.42
CA PRO A 165 -16.50 62.02 -24.00
C PRO A 165 -16.60 62.28 -22.48
N ALA A 166 -17.66 63.00 -22.09
CA ALA A 166 -17.94 63.46 -20.73
C ALA A 166 -18.07 62.32 -19.68
N PRO A 167 -17.88 62.61 -18.37
CA PRO A 167 -17.87 61.58 -17.33
C PRO A 167 -19.26 60.98 -17.08
N VAL A 168 -19.30 59.65 -16.98
CA VAL A 168 -20.47 58.87 -16.55
C VAL A 168 -20.65 58.98 -15.02
N PRO A 169 -21.88 59.12 -14.49
CA PRO A 169 -22.12 59.12 -13.04
C PRO A 169 -21.71 57.80 -12.38
N LYS A 170 -21.01 57.88 -11.23
CA LYS A 170 -20.64 56.73 -10.40
C LYS A 170 -21.89 56.01 -9.90
N VAL A 171 -22.01 54.72 -10.22
CA VAL A 171 -22.89 53.79 -9.50
C VAL A 171 -22.08 53.19 -8.35
N GLU A 172 -22.60 53.37 -7.13
CA GLU A 172 -22.02 52.89 -5.88
C GLU A 172 -22.12 51.35 -5.78
N PRO A 173 -21.09 50.64 -5.30
CA PRO A 173 -21.09 49.18 -5.21
C PRO A 173 -22.07 48.68 -4.14
N PRO A 174 -22.80 47.58 -4.39
CA PRO A 174 -23.72 47.01 -3.41
C PRO A 174 -22.97 46.47 -2.19
N SER A 175 -23.43 46.90 -1.02
CA SER A 175 -22.95 46.50 0.30
C SER A 175 -23.21 45.01 0.58
N ALA A 176 -22.27 44.39 1.28
CA ALA A 176 -22.31 43.00 1.71
C ALA A 176 -23.57 42.67 2.56
N PRO A 177 -24.10 41.43 2.49
CA PRO A 177 -25.28 41.06 3.25
C PRO A 177 -24.97 40.97 4.76
N THR A 178 -25.67 41.79 5.54
CA THR A 178 -25.75 41.71 7.00
C THR A 178 -26.45 40.41 7.42
N ILE A 179 -25.77 39.57 8.20
CA ILE A 179 -26.35 38.41 8.87
C ILE A 179 -27.27 38.92 9.98
N ALA A 180 -28.59 38.71 9.82
CA ALA A 180 -29.58 38.99 10.86
C ALA A 180 -29.62 37.84 11.86
N ILE A 181 -29.16 38.11 13.09
CA ILE A 181 -29.39 37.24 14.25
C ILE A 181 -30.85 37.43 14.68
N GLN A 182 -31.65 36.37 14.62
CA GLN A 182 -33.02 36.39 15.14
C GLN A 182 -32.99 36.24 16.68
N PRO A 183 -33.78 37.03 17.44
CA PRO A 183 -33.87 36.89 18.88
C PRO A 183 -34.73 35.69 19.29
N LEU A 184 -34.19 34.94 20.25
CA LEU A 184 -34.80 33.83 20.98
C LEU A 184 -36.14 34.29 21.62
N LYS A 185 -37.27 33.65 21.26
CA LYS A 185 -38.53 33.81 21.99
C LYS A 185 -38.58 32.81 23.15
N LYS A 186 -38.99 33.35 24.29
CA LYS A 186 -39.19 32.70 25.59
C LYS A 186 -40.59 32.09 25.66
#